data_AF-A0A925KEL0-F1
#
_entry.id   AF-A0A925KEL0-F1
#
_cell.length_a   1.000
_cell.length_b   1.000
_cell.length_c   1.000
_cell.angle_alpha   90.00
_cell.angle_beta   90.00
_cell.angle_gamma   90.00
#
_symmetry.space_group_name_H-M   'P 1'
#
loop_
_entity.id
_entity.type
_entity.pdbx_description
1 polymer ?
#
loop_
_entity_poly.entity_id
_entity_poly.type
_entity_poly.pdbx_seq_one_letter_code
_entity_poly.pdbx_strand_id
1 'polypeptide(L)'
;ALTRRLEALALETTQLDAEARLQQQRMALAQQAQARLEALQRDQFVSSAQVQAKSEEVLAFQASAQTLARQRAALERERAELEGENNALPLQVRNAVSSIERDLAQLSREAAEVDAERRVVVRAPQAGTVSAVLAEPGQSVSAQSAMASLVPLGSTLFAHLYAPSSAVGFVRPNQPVRLRFEAFPYQKFGHLAGRVLQVSRTPLAGSELAALSLPALASGSDGGQPMFRITVALDTPAEPAPAITLVAGMRLSADVLLERRRLMEWLFEPLLGWWERG
;
A
#
# COMPACT_ATOMS: atom_id res chain seq x y z
N ALA A 1 -34.59 -31.68 -10.52
CA ALA A 1 -34.97 -32.22 -11.84
C ALA A 1 -34.23 -33.53 -12.13
N LEU A 2 -32.89 -33.52 -12.06
CA LEU A 2 -32.04 -34.71 -12.24
C LEU A 2 -32.41 -35.88 -11.31
N THR A 3 -32.58 -35.64 -10.02
CA THR A 3 -32.98 -36.66 -9.03
C THR A 3 -34.30 -37.36 -9.38
N ARG A 4 -35.34 -36.61 -9.75
CA ARG A 4 -36.62 -37.21 -10.20
C ARG A 4 -36.47 -38.05 -11.47
N ARG A 5 -35.55 -37.67 -12.36
CA ARG A 5 -35.27 -38.42 -13.59
C ARG A 5 -34.48 -39.70 -13.32
N LEU A 6 -33.54 -39.66 -12.38
CA LEU A 6 -32.85 -40.85 -11.87
C LEU A 6 -33.81 -41.83 -11.19
N GLU A 7 -34.75 -41.33 -10.39
CA GLU A 7 -35.80 -42.15 -9.77
C GLU A 7 -36.71 -42.80 -10.83
N ALA A 8 -37.10 -42.06 -11.87
CA ALA A 8 -37.89 -42.60 -12.98
C ALA A 8 -37.15 -43.69 -13.75
N LEU A 9 -35.87 -43.47 -14.08
CA LEU A 9 -35.02 -44.48 -14.75
C LEU A 9 -34.77 -45.70 -13.87
N ALA A 10 -34.67 -45.54 -12.55
CA ALA A 10 -34.57 -46.65 -11.62
C ALA A 10 -35.84 -47.52 -11.63
N LEU A 11 -37.02 -46.89 -11.66
CA LEU A 11 -38.29 -47.63 -11.81
C LEU A 11 -38.36 -48.35 -13.16
N GLU A 12 -38.00 -47.69 -14.25
CA GLU A 12 -38.04 -48.25 -15.60
C GLU A 12 -37.09 -49.46 -15.75
N THR A 13 -35.86 -49.36 -15.22
CA THR A 13 -34.91 -50.48 -15.18
C THR A 13 -35.43 -51.65 -14.37
N THR A 14 -36.08 -51.41 -13.22
CA THR A 14 -36.68 -52.51 -12.43
C THR A 14 -37.83 -53.21 -13.14
N GLN A 15 -38.63 -52.49 -13.93
CA GLN A 15 -39.70 -53.06 -14.75
C GLN A 15 -39.13 -53.92 -15.88
N LEU A 16 -38.13 -53.40 -16.61
CA LEU A 16 -37.42 -54.17 -17.63
C LEU A 16 -36.73 -55.42 -17.07
N ASP A 17 -36.18 -55.35 -15.87
CA ASP A 17 -35.58 -56.52 -15.20
C ASP A 17 -36.63 -57.58 -14.82
N ALA A 18 -37.86 -57.18 -14.52
CA ALA A 18 -38.96 -58.12 -14.31
C ALA A 18 -39.39 -58.79 -15.62
N GLU A 19 -39.51 -58.02 -16.72
CA GLU A 19 -39.83 -58.53 -18.05
C GLU A 19 -38.75 -59.47 -18.59
N ALA A 20 -37.48 -59.10 -18.44
CA ALA A 20 -36.34 -59.92 -18.84
C ALA A 20 -36.31 -61.26 -18.08
N ARG A 21 -36.60 -61.25 -16.78
CA ARG A 21 -36.70 -62.46 -15.96
C ARG A 21 -37.83 -63.38 -16.43
N LEU A 22 -39.02 -62.83 -16.71
CA LEU A 22 -40.14 -63.60 -17.25
C LEU A 22 -39.78 -64.22 -18.61
N GLN A 23 -39.09 -63.46 -19.47
CA GLN A 23 -38.73 -63.95 -20.79
C GLN A 23 -37.64 -65.02 -20.76
N GLN A 24 -36.68 -64.93 -19.83
CA GLN A 24 -35.73 -66.00 -19.56
C GLN A 24 -36.41 -67.28 -19.09
N GLN A 25 -37.42 -67.18 -18.21
CA GLN A 25 -38.20 -68.34 -17.77
C GLN A 25 -38.95 -69.00 -18.94
N ARG A 26 -39.59 -68.21 -19.81
CA ARG A 26 -40.25 -68.71 -21.02
C ARG A 26 -39.29 -69.42 -21.97
N MET A 27 -38.12 -68.83 -22.19
CA MET A 27 -37.06 -69.44 -23.00
C MET A 27 -36.60 -70.77 -22.42
N ALA A 28 -36.38 -70.85 -21.09
CA ALA A 28 -35.97 -72.08 -20.42
C ALA A 28 -37.02 -73.19 -20.55
N LEU A 29 -38.30 -72.86 -20.38
CA LEU A 29 -39.40 -73.82 -20.57
C LEU A 29 -39.50 -74.29 -22.03
N ALA A 30 -39.33 -73.38 -22.99
CA ALA A 30 -39.35 -73.70 -24.41
C ALA A 30 -38.17 -74.61 -24.81
N GLN A 31 -36.96 -74.37 -24.27
CA GLN A 31 -35.78 -75.21 -24.46
C GLN A 31 -35.96 -76.61 -23.88
N GLN A 32 -36.56 -76.73 -22.68
CA GLN A 32 -36.89 -78.03 -22.09
C GLN A 32 -37.91 -78.80 -22.96
N ALA A 33 -38.94 -78.11 -23.46
CA ALA A 33 -39.93 -78.70 -24.35
C ALA A 33 -39.31 -79.15 -25.68
N GLN A 34 -38.40 -78.34 -26.25
CA GLN A 34 -37.65 -78.70 -27.45
C GLN A 34 -36.81 -79.96 -27.22
N ALA A 35 -36.01 -80.00 -26.15
CA ALA A 35 -35.18 -81.17 -25.83
C ALA A 35 -36.00 -82.46 -25.66
N ARG A 36 -37.23 -82.34 -25.11
CA ARG A 36 -38.16 -83.46 -24.98
C ARG A 36 -38.69 -83.93 -26.34
N LEU A 37 -39.03 -83.00 -27.24
CA LEU A 37 -39.46 -83.33 -28.61
C LEU A 37 -38.31 -83.95 -29.43
N GLU A 38 -37.09 -83.44 -29.29
CA GLU A 38 -35.89 -84.02 -29.91
C GLU A 38 -35.65 -85.45 -29.45
N ALA A 39 -35.86 -85.76 -28.16
CA ALA A 39 -35.78 -87.13 -27.66
C ALA A 39 -36.86 -88.04 -28.29
N LEU A 40 -38.12 -87.59 -28.32
CA LEU A 40 -39.24 -88.34 -28.92
C LEU A 40 -39.08 -88.53 -30.44
N GLN A 41 -38.40 -87.61 -31.12
CA GLN A 41 -38.11 -87.72 -32.55
C GLN A 41 -37.14 -88.87 -32.84
N ARG A 42 -36.14 -89.08 -31.97
CA ARG A 42 -35.20 -90.21 -32.10
C ARG A 42 -35.91 -91.55 -31.99
N ASP A 43 -36.96 -91.60 -31.17
CA ASP A 43 -37.83 -92.76 -30.98
C ASP A 43 -38.96 -92.85 -32.05
N GLN A 44 -38.94 -91.99 -33.07
CA GLN A 44 -39.92 -91.89 -34.17
C GLN A 44 -41.37 -91.55 -33.76
N PHE A 45 -41.59 -91.00 -32.57
CA PHE A 45 -42.94 -90.66 -32.07
C PHE A 45 -43.44 -89.27 -32.49
N VAL A 46 -42.58 -88.40 -33.02
CA VAL A 46 -42.92 -87.03 -33.47
C VAL A 46 -42.25 -86.69 -34.80
N SER A 47 -42.86 -85.78 -35.57
CA SER A 47 -42.31 -85.38 -36.88
C SER A 47 -41.16 -84.38 -36.73
N SER A 48 -40.24 -84.37 -37.69
CA SER A 48 -39.16 -83.37 -37.76
C SER A 48 -39.70 -81.93 -37.83
N ALA A 49 -40.87 -81.75 -38.47
CA ALA A 49 -41.53 -80.45 -38.55
C ALA A 49 -41.95 -79.91 -37.17
N GLN A 50 -42.34 -80.78 -36.22
CA GLN A 50 -42.69 -80.35 -34.85
C GLN A 50 -41.46 -79.89 -34.06
N VAL A 51 -40.31 -80.57 -34.23
CA VAL A 51 -39.04 -80.16 -33.62
C VAL A 51 -38.56 -78.84 -34.22
N GLN A 52 -38.65 -78.70 -35.55
CA GLN A 52 -38.28 -77.48 -36.27
C GLN A 52 -39.14 -76.28 -35.82
N ALA A 53 -40.47 -76.44 -35.72
CA ALA A 53 -41.35 -75.38 -35.23
C ALA A 53 -40.99 -74.95 -33.80
N LYS A 54 -40.60 -75.90 -32.94
CA LYS A 54 -40.20 -75.57 -31.57
C LYS A 54 -38.84 -74.89 -31.50
N SER A 55 -37.89 -75.25 -32.36
CA SER A 55 -36.58 -74.58 -32.42
C SER A 55 -36.71 -73.13 -32.91
N GLU A 56 -37.58 -72.87 -33.89
CA GLU A 56 -37.92 -71.50 -34.32
C GLU A 56 -38.52 -70.67 -33.19
N GLU A 57 -39.40 -71.25 -32.37
CA GLU A 57 -39.97 -70.58 -31.19
C GLU A 57 -38.89 -70.25 -30.14
N VAL A 58 -37.95 -71.16 -29.88
CA VAL A 58 -36.83 -70.90 -28.97
C VAL A 58 -35.93 -69.78 -29.49
N LEU A 59 -35.62 -69.77 -30.79
CA LEU A 59 -34.86 -68.70 -31.43
C LEU A 59 -35.58 -67.34 -31.32
N ALA A 60 -36.91 -67.32 -31.48
CA ALA A 60 -37.71 -66.11 -31.29
C ALA A 60 -37.65 -65.58 -29.85
N PHE A 61 -37.73 -66.45 -28.84
CA PHE A 61 -37.55 -66.05 -27.44
C PHE A 61 -36.13 -65.54 -27.16
N GLN A 62 -35.11 -66.17 -27.75
CA GLN A 62 -33.72 -65.73 -27.60
C GLN A 62 -33.50 -64.34 -28.22
N ALA A 63 -34.06 -64.07 -29.40
CA ALA A 63 -33.99 -62.75 -30.04
C ALA A 63 -34.71 -61.66 -29.21
N SER A 64 -35.86 -62.01 -28.61
CA SER A 64 -36.59 -61.14 -27.70
C SER A 64 -35.78 -60.82 -26.44
N ALA A 65 -35.17 -61.84 -25.81
CA ALA A 65 -34.31 -61.66 -24.63
C ALA A 65 -33.08 -60.77 -24.94
N GLN A 66 -32.45 -60.93 -26.11
CA GLN A 66 -31.37 -60.05 -26.54
C GLN A 66 -31.83 -58.60 -26.74
N THR A 67 -33.07 -58.38 -27.19
CA THR A 67 -33.63 -57.04 -27.37
C THR A 67 -33.84 -56.34 -26.03
N LEU A 68 -34.42 -57.05 -25.06
CA LEU A 68 -34.57 -56.60 -23.67
C LEU A 68 -33.19 -56.28 -23.04
N ALA A 69 -32.19 -57.14 -23.25
CA ALA A 69 -30.84 -56.91 -22.74
C ALA A 69 -30.20 -55.63 -23.33
N ARG A 70 -30.40 -55.35 -24.64
CA ARG A 70 -29.92 -54.11 -25.26
C ARG A 70 -30.62 -52.88 -24.71
N GLN A 71 -31.94 -52.95 -24.47
CA GLN A 71 -32.71 -51.85 -23.87
C GLN A 71 -32.23 -51.56 -22.44
N ARG A 72 -32.06 -52.61 -21.63
CA ARG A 72 -31.51 -52.50 -20.27
C ARG A 72 -30.13 -51.82 -20.26
N ALA A 73 -29.22 -52.26 -21.13
CA ALA A 73 -27.89 -51.66 -21.25
C ALA A 73 -27.93 -50.19 -21.70
N ALA A 74 -28.93 -49.78 -22.48
CA ALA A 74 -29.11 -48.38 -22.87
C ALA A 74 -29.55 -47.52 -21.68
N LEU A 75 -30.53 -47.99 -20.89
CA LEU A 75 -30.98 -47.28 -19.68
C LEU A 75 -29.90 -47.22 -18.60
N GLU A 76 -29.11 -48.28 -18.42
CA GLU A 76 -27.99 -48.27 -17.46
C GLU A 76 -26.93 -47.22 -17.85
N ARG A 77 -26.67 -47.02 -19.14
CA ARG A 77 -25.77 -45.96 -19.61
C ARG A 77 -26.34 -44.56 -19.35
N GLU A 78 -27.61 -44.32 -19.68
CA GLU A 78 -28.27 -43.03 -19.41
C GLU A 78 -28.27 -42.71 -17.91
N ARG A 79 -28.55 -43.73 -17.08
CA ARG A 79 -28.51 -43.59 -15.62
C ARG A 79 -27.11 -43.25 -15.12
N ALA A 80 -26.07 -43.94 -15.61
CA ALA A 80 -24.69 -43.67 -15.20
C ALA A 80 -24.22 -42.26 -15.59
N GLU A 81 -24.65 -41.77 -16.76
CA GLU A 81 -24.38 -40.40 -17.21
C GLU A 81 -25.03 -39.36 -16.28
N LEU A 82 -26.31 -39.53 -15.97
CA LEU A 82 -27.05 -38.64 -15.07
C LEU A 82 -26.53 -38.69 -13.62
N GLU A 83 -26.11 -39.87 -13.13
CA GLU A 83 -25.45 -40.00 -11.83
C GLU A 83 -24.12 -39.25 -11.81
N GLY A 84 -23.34 -39.34 -12.90
CA GLY A 84 -22.11 -38.56 -13.09
C GLY A 84 -22.35 -37.05 -13.03
N GLU A 85 -23.34 -36.54 -13.77
CA GLU A 85 -23.72 -35.13 -13.71
C GLU A 85 -24.18 -34.71 -12.31
N ASN A 86 -25.03 -35.51 -11.67
CA ASN A 86 -25.56 -35.21 -10.34
C ASN A 86 -24.45 -35.17 -9.28
N ASN A 87 -23.41 -36.01 -9.42
CA ASN A 87 -22.25 -36.02 -8.53
C ASN A 87 -21.27 -34.86 -8.81
N ALA A 88 -21.18 -34.39 -10.06
CA ALA A 88 -20.33 -33.26 -10.43
C ALA A 88 -20.95 -31.89 -10.03
N LEU A 89 -22.27 -31.78 -10.03
CA LEU A 89 -22.98 -30.52 -9.79
C LEU A 89 -22.62 -29.84 -8.45
N PRO A 90 -22.54 -30.54 -7.30
CA PRO A 90 -22.14 -29.93 -6.03
C PRO A 90 -20.73 -29.34 -6.05
N LEU A 91 -19.79 -29.98 -6.76
CA LEU A 91 -18.42 -29.49 -6.91
C LEU A 91 -18.40 -28.21 -7.76
N GLN A 92 -19.18 -28.18 -8.85
CA GLN A 92 -19.31 -26.98 -9.67
C GLN A 92 -19.91 -25.80 -8.88
N VAL A 93 -20.96 -26.05 -8.10
CA VAL A 93 -21.56 -25.03 -7.23
C VAL A 93 -20.56 -24.53 -6.19
N ARG A 94 -19.83 -25.42 -5.52
CA ARG A 94 -18.79 -25.02 -4.56
C ARG A 94 -17.70 -24.16 -5.21
N ASN A 95 -17.25 -24.53 -6.41
CA ASN A 95 -16.24 -23.77 -7.15
C ASN A 95 -16.76 -22.39 -7.54
N ALA A 96 -18.01 -22.28 -7.99
CA ALA A 96 -18.65 -21.01 -8.32
C ALA A 96 -18.77 -20.10 -7.09
N VAL A 97 -19.27 -20.64 -5.96
CA VAL A 97 -19.36 -19.90 -4.68
C VAL A 97 -17.98 -19.42 -4.23
N SER A 98 -16.98 -20.29 -4.25
CA SER A 98 -15.61 -19.94 -3.87
C SER A 98 -15.02 -18.85 -4.77
N SER A 99 -15.40 -18.82 -6.05
CA SER A 99 -14.98 -17.74 -6.97
C SER A 99 -15.62 -16.40 -6.59
N ILE A 100 -16.94 -16.40 -6.37
CA ILE A 100 -17.68 -15.20 -5.99
C ILE A 100 -17.16 -14.64 -4.66
N GLU A 101 -16.83 -15.50 -3.68
CA GLU A 101 -16.24 -15.07 -2.41
C GLU A 101 -14.87 -14.41 -2.60
N ARG A 102 -14.02 -14.93 -3.50
CA ARG A 102 -12.73 -14.30 -3.83
C ARG A 102 -12.93 -12.94 -4.49
N ASP A 103 -13.87 -12.83 -5.42
CA ASP A 103 -14.17 -11.58 -6.11
C ASP A 103 -14.71 -10.52 -5.13
N LEU A 104 -15.59 -10.91 -4.21
CA LEU A 104 -16.11 -10.04 -3.15
C LEU A 104 -14.99 -9.60 -2.20
N ALA A 105 -14.09 -10.51 -1.83
CA ALA A 105 -12.92 -10.17 -1.01
C ALA A 105 -11.96 -9.22 -1.73
N GLN A 106 -11.81 -9.31 -3.04
CA GLN A 106 -11.02 -8.38 -3.84
C GLN A 106 -11.70 -7.00 -3.90
N LEU A 107 -12.97 -6.95 -4.28
CA LEU A 107 -13.72 -5.70 -4.37
C LEU A 107 -13.80 -4.97 -3.03
N SER A 108 -13.90 -5.69 -1.91
CA SER A 108 -13.90 -5.06 -0.58
C SER A 108 -12.55 -4.45 -0.23
N ARG A 109 -11.43 -5.05 -0.64
CA ARG A 109 -10.10 -4.45 -0.50
C ARG A 109 -9.94 -3.21 -1.36
N GLU A 110 -10.32 -3.28 -2.64
CA GLU A 110 -10.28 -2.13 -3.55
C GLU A 110 -11.14 -0.97 -3.02
N ALA A 111 -12.33 -1.27 -2.50
CA ALA A 111 -13.18 -0.25 -1.89
C ALA A 111 -12.55 0.39 -0.66
N ALA A 112 -11.90 -0.40 0.21
CA ALA A 112 -11.21 0.11 1.39
C ALA A 112 -9.97 0.97 1.03
N GLU A 113 -9.25 0.59 -0.02
CA GLU A 113 -8.11 1.36 -0.54
C GLU A 113 -8.57 2.71 -1.10
N VAL A 114 -9.62 2.71 -1.95
CA VAL A 114 -10.21 3.95 -2.46
C VAL A 114 -10.76 4.83 -1.34
N ASP A 115 -11.38 4.25 -0.32
CA ASP A 115 -11.91 5.04 0.81
C ASP A 115 -10.79 5.65 1.68
N ALA A 116 -9.65 4.95 1.82
CA ALA A 116 -8.47 5.49 2.46
C ALA A 116 -7.86 6.67 1.66
N GLU A 117 -7.92 6.62 0.33
CA GLU A 117 -7.43 7.70 -0.54
C GLU A 117 -8.35 8.92 -0.59
N ARG A 118 -9.67 8.76 -0.35
CA ARG A 118 -10.66 9.85 -0.46
C ARG A 118 -10.41 11.03 0.47
N ARG A 119 -9.77 10.81 1.62
CA ARG A 119 -9.58 11.87 2.63
C ARG A 119 -8.22 11.81 3.30
N VAL A 120 -7.25 12.47 2.70
CA VAL A 120 -5.94 12.71 3.32
C VAL A 120 -6.06 13.83 4.34
N VAL A 121 -5.85 13.50 5.62
CA VAL A 121 -5.77 14.49 6.71
C VAL A 121 -4.31 14.66 7.12
N VAL A 122 -3.70 15.77 6.72
CA VAL A 122 -2.35 16.14 7.17
C VAL A 122 -2.44 16.74 8.57
N ARG A 123 -1.88 16.04 9.57
CA ARG A 123 -1.86 16.49 10.96
C ARG A 123 -0.54 17.19 11.28
N ALA A 124 -0.58 18.19 12.17
CA ALA A 124 0.63 18.79 12.69
C ALA A 124 1.44 17.76 13.49
N PRO A 125 2.76 17.63 13.26
CA PRO A 125 3.59 16.62 13.94
C PRO A 125 3.77 16.91 15.44
N GLN A 126 3.62 18.17 15.87
CA GLN A 126 3.72 18.60 17.26
C GLN A 126 2.90 19.88 17.49
N ALA A 127 2.69 20.24 18.75
CA ALA A 127 2.02 21.48 19.11
C ALA A 127 2.88 22.71 18.76
N GLY A 128 2.27 23.74 18.18
CA GLY A 128 2.97 24.93 17.73
C GLY A 128 2.04 25.94 17.05
N THR A 129 2.62 27.03 16.58
CA THR A 129 1.92 28.09 15.84
C THR A 129 2.24 27.98 14.35
N VAL A 130 1.23 28.04 13.50
CA VAL A 130 1.43 28.07 12.03
C VAL A 130 2.01 29.42 11.64
N SER A 131 3.22 29.42 11.07
CA SER A 131 3.92 30.64 10.66
C SER A 131 3.60 31.07 9.24
N ALA A 132 3.30 30.12 8.34
CA ALA A 132 2.94 30.41 6.97
C ALA A 132 2.04 29.29 6.42
N VAL A 133 1.03 29.68 5.64
CA VAL A 133 0.23 28.77 4.83
C VAL A 133 0.65 28.99 3.38
N LEU A 134 1.15 27.93 2.75
CA LEU A 134 1.76 27.97 1.41
C LEU A 134 0.81 27.43 0.32
N ALA A 135 -0.26 26.75 0.73
CA ALA A 135 -1.23 26.13 -0.17
C ALA A 135 -2.60 26.81 -0.08
N GLU A 136 -3.28 26.93 -1.21
CA GLU A 136 -4.60 27.55 -1.32
C GLU A 136 -5.71 26.51 -1.57
N PRO A 137 -6.97 26.79 -1.14
CA PRO A 137 -8.10 25.93 -1.45
C PRO A 137 -8.29 25.74 -2.97
N GLY A 138 -8.39 24.48 -3.41
CA GLY A 138 -8.54 24.14 -4.84
C GLY A 138 -7.22 24.00 -5.61
N GLN A 139 -6.08 24.31 -4.99
CA GLN A 139 -4.77 24.07 -5.58
C GLN A 139 -4.45 22.56 -5.54
N SER A 140 -4.08 21.98 -6.68
CA SER A 140 -3.55 20.62 -6.73
C SER A 140 -2.15 20.59 -6.11
N VAL A 141 -1.92 19.67 -5.18
CA VAL A 141 -0.65 19.53 -4.46
C VAL A 141 -0.16 18.09 -4.51
N SER A 142 1.16 17.90 -4.64
CA SER A 142 1.80 16.58 -4.57
C SER A 142 2.22 16.24 -3.14
N ALA A 143 2.57 14.97 -2.90
CA ALA A 143 3.01 14.49 -1.59
C ALA A 143 4.26 15.21 -1.04
N GLN A 144 5.07 15.83 -1.91
CA GLN A 144 6.29 16.56 -1.54
C GLN A 144 6.09 18.07 -1.38
N SER A 145 4.87 18.58 -1.65
CA SER A 145 4.59 20.00 -1.54
C SER A 145 4.45 20.42 -0.07
N ALA A 146 5.20 21.45 0.33
CA ALA A 146 5.04 22.05 1.65
C ALA A 146 3.73 22.85 1.70
N MET A 147 2.78 22.43 2.54
CA MET A 147 1.48 23.11 2.66
C MET A 147 1.47 24.23 3.71
N ALA A 148 2.21 24.04 4.80
CA ALA A 148 2.30 25.01 5.88
C ALA A 148 3.64 24.87 6.63
N SER A 149 4.08 25.97 7.25
CA SER A 149 5.24 25.99 8.15
C SER A 149 4.77 26.14 9.59
N LEU A 150 5.31 25.31 10.49
CA LEU A 150 4.93 25.26 11.91
C LEU A 150 6.13 25.62 12.80
N VAL A 151 5.94 26.56 13.72
CA VAL A 151 6.89 26.90 14.78
C VAL A 151 6.47 26.19 16.07
N PRO A 152 7.28 25.27 16.63
CA PRO A 152 6.89 24.50 17.82
C PRO A 152 6.71 25.37 19.07
N LEU A 153 5.81 24.95 19.97
CA LEU A 153 5.62 25.64 21.24
C LEU A 153 6.87 25.53 22.12
N GLY A 154 7.31 26.62 22.74
CA GLY A 154 8.52 26.65 23.57
C GLY A 154 9.83 26.79 22.79
N SER A 155 9.77 27.12 21.49
CA SER A 155 10.97 27.40 20.71
C SER A 155 11.70 28.64 21.24
N THR A 156 12.99 28.50 21.54
CA THR A 156 13.86 29.64 21.85
C THR A 156 14.39 30.25 20.56
N LEU A 157 14.30 31.57 20.44
CA LEU A 157 14.86 32.28 19.29
C LEU A 157 16.39 32.36 19.41
N PHE A 158 17.07 32.10 18.30
CA PHE A 158 18.50 32.31 18.14
C PHE A 158 18.76 33.28 17.00
N ALA A 159 19.77 34.14 17.17
CA ALA A 159 20.27 34.99 16.10
C ALA A 159 21.44 34.29 15.41
N HIS A 160 21.34 34.14 14.08
CA HIS A 160 22.44 33.67 13.25
C HIS A 160 23.11 34.86 12.59
N LEU A 161 24.37 35.09 12.96
CA LEU A 161 25.22 36.13 12.39
C LEU A 161 26.23 35.50 11.43
N TYR A 162 26.62 36.23 10.40
CA TYR A 162 27.63 35.81 9.44
C TYR A 162 28.76 36.83 9.43
N ALA A 163 29.99 36.36 9.65
CA ALA A 163 31.18 37.20 9.72
C ALA A 163 32.30 36.64 8.81
N PRO A 164 33.12 37.51 8.18
CA PRO A 164 34.26 37.07 7.39
C PRO A 164 35.36 36.47 8.27
N SER A 165 36.29 35.73 7.65
CA SER A 165 37.46 35.12 8.30
C SER A 165 38.26 36.10 9.17
N SER A 166 38.39 37.36 8.74
CA SER A 166 39.14 38.41 9.45
C SER A 166 38.49 38.80 10.78
N ALA A 167 37.15 38.76 10.87
CA ALA A 167 36.41 39.13 12.07
C ALA A 167 36.16 37.94 13.00
N VAL A 168 35.92 36.75 12.44
CA VAL A 168 35.58 35.55 13.25
C VAL A 168 36.73 35.12 14.17
N GLY A 169 37.98 35.34 13.78
CA GLY A 169 39.16 34.94 14.57
C GLY A 169 39.24 35.56 15.96
N PHE A 170 38.55 36.68 16.18
CA PHE A 170 38.52 37.40 17.45
C PHE A 170 37.23 37.17 18.27
N VAL A 171 36.25 36.45 17.69
CA VAL A 171 34.99 36.13 18.36
C VAL A 171 35.15 34.84 19.17
N ARG A 172 34.79 34.90 20.45
CA ARG A 172 34.83 33.74 21.36
C ARG A 172 33.42 33.39 21.84
N PRO A 173 33.15 32.09 22.11
CA PRO A 173 31.94 31.71 22.85
C PRO A 173 31.83 32.50 24.16
N ASN A 174 30.60 32.72 24.61
CA ASN A 174 30.27 33.45 25.83
C ASN A 174 30.50 34.98 25.79
N GLN A 175 30.91 35.56 24.65
CA GLN A 175 31.05 37.01 24.52
C GLN A 175 29.69 37.72 24.47
N PRO A 176 29.56 38.91 25.10
CA PRO A 176 28.37 39.73 24.99
C PRO A 176 28.29 40.38 23.61
N VAL A 177 27.11 40.34 23.01
CA VAL A 177 26.81 40.91 21.69
C VAL A 177 25.61 41.84 21.82
N ARG A 178 25.65 42.96 21.12
CA ARG A 178 24.52 43.88 21.01
C ARG A 178 23.84 43.68 19.66
N LEU A 179 22.59 43.24 19.68
CA LEU A 179 21.77 42.97 18.50
C LEU A 179 20.87 44.18 18.19
N ARG A 180 20.82 44.57 16.92
CA ARG A 180 19.97 45.63 16.39
C ARG A 180 19.12 45.10 15.24
N PHE A 181 17.81 45.05 15.44
CA PHE A 181 16.86 44.61 14.42
C PHE A 181 16.55 45.73 13.44
N GLU A 182 16.50 45.41 12.15
CA GLU A 182 16.21 46.41 11.10
C GLU A 182 14.74 46.83 11.11
N ALA A 183 13.83 45.92 11.45
CA ALA A 183 12.39 46.18 11.51
C ALA A 183 11.96 47.10 12.68
N PHE A 184 12.84 47.33 13.67
CA PHE A 184 12.54 48.15 14.85
C PHE A 184 13.58 49.28 14.97
N PRO A 185 13.17 50.56 14.87
CA PRO A 185 14.10 51.68 15.00
C PRO A 185 14.81 51.69 16.35
N TYR A 186 16.14 51.51 16.33
CA TYR A 186 16.98 51.44 17.53
C TYR A 186 16.87 52.66 18.45
N GLN A 187 16.48 53.81 17.89
CA GLN A 187 16.25 55.06 18.63
C GLN A 187 15.13 54.94 19.66
N LYS A 188 14.17 54.03 19.44
CA LYS A 188 13.04 53.78 20.34
C LYS A 188 13.16 52.49 21.14
N PHE A 189 13.82 51.47 20.58
CA PHE A 189 13.83 50.11 21.15
C PHE A 189 15.20 49.67 21.70
N GLY A 190 16.24 50.49 21.54
CA GLY A 190 17.58 50.21 22.05
C GLY A 190 18.26 49.02 21.35
N HIS A 191 19.27 48.45 22.03
CA HIS A 191 19.96 47.24 21.60
C HIS A 191 19.52 46.06 22.47
N LEU A 192 19.25 44.91 21.84
CA LEU A 192 18.98 43.70 22.58
C LEU A 192 20.31 43.04 22.96
N ALA A 193 20.48 42.71 24.24
CA ALA A 193 21.64 41.96 24.70
C ALA A 193 21.51 40.49 24.25
N GLY A 194 22.63 39.92 23.83
CA GLY A 194 22.72 38.50 23.53
C GLY A 194 24.12 37.98 23.84
N ARG A 195 24.26 36.67 23.80
CA ARG A 195 25.51 35.98 24.13
C ARG A 195 25.87 34.99 23.03
N VAL A 196 27.12 35.02 22.59
CA VAL A 196 27.62 34.02 21.62
C VAL A 196 27.55 32.64 22.24
N LEU A 197 26.73 31.75 21.69
CA LEU A 197 26.71 30.34 22.08
C LEU A 197 27.83 29.58 21.38
N GLN A 198 27.91 29.75 20.06
CA GLN A 198 28.81 28.95 19.25
C GLN A 198 29.26 29.73 18.01
N VAL A 199 30.53 29.52 17.66
CA VAL A 199 31.13 29.96 16.40
C VAL A 199 31.39 28.72 15.56
N SER A 200 30.78 28.63 14.37
CA SER A 200 31.08 27.56 13.42
C SER A 200 32.54 27.66 12.99
N ARG A 201 33.24 26.53 12.92
CA ARG A 201 34.62 26.44 12.41
C ARG A 201 34.68 26.13 10.91
N THR A 202 33.53 25.85 10.30
CA THR A 202 33.42 25.55 8.87
C THR A 202 32.95 26.80 8.14
N PRO A 203 33.68 27.25 7.10
CA PRO A 203 33.24 28.33 6.25
C PRO A 203 32.05 27.89 5.38
N LEU A 204 31.08 28.79 5.20
CA LEU A 204 30.00 28.61 4.23
C LEU A 204 30.41 29.25 2.90
N ALA A 205 30.25 28.48 1.82
CA ALA A 205 30.46 28.98 0.46
C ALA A 205 29.26 29.79 -0.03
N GLY A 206 29.45 30.71 -0.98
CA GLY A 206 28.38 31.58 -1.49
C GLY A 206 27.13 30.83 -2.00
N SER A 207 27.30 29.61 -2.54
CA SER A 207 26.19 28.75 -2.98
C SER A 207 25.32 28.24 -1.82
N GLU A 208 25.91 27.98 -0.66
CA GLU A 208 25.19 27.55 0.55
C GLU A 208 24.42 28.71 1.20
N LEU A 209 24.97 29.93 1.14
CA LEU A 209 24.25 31.14 1.56
C LEU A 209 23.06 31.44 0.66
N ALA A 210 23.16 31.18 -0.65
CA ALA A 210 22.05 31.30 -1.58
C ALA A 210 20.92 30.30 -1.26
N ALA A 211 21.26 29.05 -0.90
CA ALA A 211 20.30 28.05 -0.48
C ALA A 211 19.56 28.41 0.83
N LEU A 212 20.19 29.20 1.72
CA LEU A 212 19.59 29.74 2.93
C LEU A 212 18.76 31.03 2.70
N SER A 213 18.47 31.39 1.44
CA SER A 213 17.73 32.60 1.07
C SER A 213 18.37 33.90 1.58
N LEU A 214 19.71 33.96 1.66
CA LEU A 214 20.49 35.14 2.07
C LEU A 214 21.31 35.74 0.90
N PRO A 215 20.67 36.16 -0.22
CA PRO A 215 21.38 36.59 -1.43
C PRO A 215 22.23 37.85 -1.23
N ALA A 216 21.86 38.73 -0.28
CA ALA A 216 22.61 39.94 0.02
C ALA A 216 24.03 39.67 0.57
N LEU A 217 24.20 38.54 1.27
CA LEU A 217 25.51 38.12 1.76
C LEU A 217 26.30 37.36 0.68
N ALA A 218 25.62 36.61 -0.19
CA ALA A 218 26.24 35.89 -1.30
C ALA A 218 26.81 36.81 -2.40
N SER A 219 26.19 37.98 -2.63
CA SER A 219 26.56 38.93 -3.70
C SER A 219 27.33 40.17 -3.21
N GLY A 220 27.90 40.14 -2.00
CA GLY A 220 28.70 41.25 -1.47
C GLY A 220 29.85 41.63 -2.41
N SER A 221 30.16 42.92 -2.48
CA SER A 221 31.10 43.59 -3.40
C SER A 221 32.57 43.16 -3.30
N ASP A 222 32.88 42.11 -2.56
CA ASP A 222 34.21 41.57 -2.32
C ASP A 222 34.13 40.05 -2.52
N GLY A 223 34.43 39.61 -3.74
CA GLY A 223 34.00 38.33 -4.31
C GLY A 223 34.06 37.14 -3.35
N GLY A 224 32.88 36.60 -3.01
CA GLY A 224 32.71 35.24 -2.48
C GLY A 224 33.55 34.87 -1.26
N GLN A 225 33.92 35.81 -0.39
CA GLN A 225 34.72 35.48 0.78
C GLN A 225 33.99 34.48 1.70
N PRO A 226 34.70 33.47 2.24
CA PRO A 226 34.11 32.49 3.15
C PRO A 226 33.57 33.17 4.40
N MET A 227 32.30 32.92 4.69
CA MET A 227 31.60 33.47 5.85
C MET A 227 31.42 32.38 6.92
N PHE A 228 31.61 32.75 8.18
CA PHE A 228 31.44 31.86 9.32
C PHE A 228 30.16 32.20 10.06
N ARG A 229 29.38 31.16 10.40
CA ARG A 229 28.13 31.31 11.16
C ARG A 229 28.42 31.41 12.65
N ILE A 230 27.94 32.48 13.28
CA ILE A 230 27.95 32.68 14.72
C ILE A 230 26.51 32.58 15.22
N THR A 231 26.28 31.71 16.20
CA THR A 231 24.96 31.51 16.82
C THR A 231 24.92 32.23 18.16
N VAL A 232 23.97 33.14 18.32
CA VAL A 232 23.81 33.99 19.49
C VAL A 232 22.46 33.69 20.15
N ALA A 233 22.47 33.41 21.46
CA ALA A 233 21.26 33.37 22.26
C ALA A 233 20.83 34.79 22.61
N LEU A 234 19.53 35.07 22.50
CA LEU A 234 18.96 36.35 22.88
C LEU A 234 18.67 36.32 24.38
N ASP A 235 19.16 37.31 25.12
CA ASP A 235 18.77 37.49 26.52
C ASP A 235 17.40 38.18 26.50
N THR A 236 16.32 37.41 26.57
CA THR A 236 14.97 37.96 26.67
C THR A 236 14.82 38.64 28.03
N PRO A 237 14.53 39.96 28.11
CA PRO A 237 14.33 40.62 29.38
C PRO A 237 13.13 40.01 30.11
N ALA A 238 13.26 39.82 31.43
CA ALA A 238 12.18 39.33 32.29
C ALA A 238 11.07 40.38 32.51
N GLU A 239 11.29 41.64 32.12
CA GLU A 239 10.32 42.73 32.23
C GLU A 239 9.71 43.10 30.86
N PRO A 240 8.41 43.42 30.80
CA PRO A 240 7.71 43.67 29.55
C PRO A 240 8.04 45.08 29.02
N ALA A 241 9.18 45.21 28.32
CA ALA A 241 9.30 46.25 27.29
C ALA A 241 8.18 46.04 26.25
N PRO A 242 7.63 47.11 25.62
CA PRO A 242 6.42 47.01 24.80
C PRO A 242 6.54 45.83 23.83
N ALA A 243 5.63 44.87 23.97
CA ALA A 243 5.70 43.50 23.47
C ALA A 243 6.21 43.39 22.02
N ILE A 244 7.53 43.28 21.87
CA ILE A 244 8.16 43.03 20.58
C ILE A 244 7.99 41.54 20.30
N THR A 245 7.06 41.19 19.42
CA THR A 245 6.96 39.82 18.91
C THR A 245 8.05 39.63 17.87
N LEU A 246 9.15 39.01 18.27
CA LEU A 246 10.23 38.62 17.35
C LEU A 246 9.78 37.42 16.52
N VAL A 247 9.92 37.52 15.19
CA VAL A 247 9.57 36.45 14.25
C VAL A 247 10.85 35.92 13.60
N ALA A 248 10.91 34.61 13.37
CA ALA A 248 12.03 34.02 12.64
C ALA A 248 12.11 34.59 11.21
N GLY A 249 13.34 34.86 10.73
CA GLY A 249 13.58 35.44 9.41
C GLY A 249 13.77 36.97 9.37
N MET A 250 13.62 37.66 10.50
CA MET A 250 13.96 39.09 10.59
C MET A 250 15.45 39.36 10.34
N ARG A 251 15.74 40.48 9.67
CA ARG A 251 17.11 40.98 9.50
C ARG A 251 17.58 41.73 10.74
N LEU A 252 18.82 41.49 11.11
CA LEU A 252 19.49 42.12 12.24
C LEU A 252 20.96 42.36 11.94
N SER A 253 21.51 43.36 12.61
CA SER A 253 22.94 43.66 12.65
C SER A 253 23.43 43.49 14.08
N ALA A 254 24.70 43.12 14.24
CA ALA A 254 25.24 42.82 15.56
C ALA A 254 26.62 43.46 15.71
N ASP A 255 26.80 44.12 16.85
CA ASP A 255 28.09 44.65 17.26
C ASP A 255 28.67 43.72 18.33
N VAL A 256 29.76 43.04 17.97
CA VAL A 256 30.53 42.19 18.89
C VAL A 256 31.61 43.05 19.54
N LEU A 257 31.65 43.07 20.87
CA LEU A 257 32.61 43.88 21.60
C LEU A 257 33.98 43.20 21.62
N LEU A 258 34.85 43.60 20.70
CA LEU A 258 36.20 43.06 20.50
C LEU A 258 37.21 43.74 21.45
N GLU A 259 37.37 43.15 22.63
CA GLU A 259 38.30 43.57 23.71
C GLU A 259 38.21 45.04 24.18
N ARG A 260 38.62 45.28 25.43
CA ARG A 260 38.72 46.64 25.98
C ARG A 260 40.15 47.13 25.82
N ARG A 261 40.43 47.86 24.73
CA ARG A 261 41.72 48.56 24.61
C ARG A 261 41.74 49.77 25.55
N ARG A 262 42.84 49.96 26.28
CA ARG A 262 43.05 51.19 27.06
C ARG A 262 43.51 52.27 26.08
N LEU A 263 42.85 53.44 26.08
CA LEU A 263 43.16 54.57 25.20
C LEU A 263 44.66 54.95 25.17
N MET A 264 45.37 54.71 26.27
CA MET A 264 46.81 54.94 26.37
C MET A 264 47.62 54.06 25.40
N GLU A 265 47.22 52.82 25.13
CA GLU A 265 47.95 51.91 24.23
C GLU A 265 47.80 52.27 22.74
N TRP A 266 46.67 52.87 22.36
CA TRP A 266 46.42 53.31 20.97
C TRP A 266 47.26 54.53 20.57
N LEU A 267 47.59 55.41 21.52
CA LEU A 267 48.35 56.64 21.24
C LEU A 267 49.85 56.39 21.00
N PHE A 268 50.41 55.29 21.51
CA PHE A 268 51.84 54.98 21.41
C PHE A 268 52.20 53.99 20.28
N GLU A 269 51.22 53.46 19.55
CA GLU A 269 51.40 52.54 18.42
C GLU A 269 52.27 53.10 17.25
N PRO A 270 52.22 54.40 16.89
CA PRO A 270 53.08 54.91 15.81
C PRO A 270 54.53 55.16 16.22
N LEU A 271 54.89 55.09 17.51
CA LEU A 271 56.25 55.37 18.00
C LEU A 271 57.09 54.11 18.28
N LEU A 272 56.48 52.94 18.46
CA LEU A 272 57.18 51.67 18.71
C LEU A 272 57.54 50.87 17.44
N GLY A 273 57.02 51.26 16.27
CA GLY A 273 57.29 50.57 15.00
C GLY A 273 58.69 50.77 14.40
N TRP A 274 59.60 51.51 15.04
CA TRP A 274 60.93 51.85 14.51
C TRP A 274 62.11 51.11 15.15
N TRP A 275 61.88 50.24 16.15
CA TRP A 275 62.98 49.52 16.84
C TRP A 275 63.07 48.02 16.54
N GLU A 276 62.23 47.45 15.66
CA GLU A 276 62.31 46.03 15.21
C GLU A 276 62.81 45.85 13.77
N ARG A 277 63.70 46.73 13.30
CA ARG A 277 64.61 46.43 12.18
C ARG A 277 66.05 46.71 12.59
N GLY A 278 66.62 45.75 13.31
CA GLY A 278 68.05 45.54 13.49
C GLY A 278 68.36 44.10 13.15
#